data_AF-A0A3D2J7H1-F1
#
_entry.id   AF-A0A3D2J7H1-F1
#
_cell.length_a   1.000
_cell.length_b   1.000
_cell.length_c   1.000
_cell.angle_alpha   90.00
_cell.angle_beta   90.00
_cell.angle_gamma   90.00
#
_symmetry.space_group_name_H-M   'P 1'
#
loop_
_entity.id
_entity.type
_entity.pdbx_description
1 polymer ?
#
loop_
_entity_poly.entity_id
_entity_poly.type
_entity_poly.pdbx_seq_one_letter_code
_entity_poly.pdbx_strand_id
1 'polypeptide(L)'
;MQHILQDLLPSELKLLADAGTRTLNLFDSEKGEIVVQKRLTRNEWTLLMVFVENRPHYAPYEMLLASLTSLAPDTCRKQLHDAQEEGTNAVTRELKPVYRALSTLRKKLKSVYPPLDISLLRGVGYVLRVDRDVDGETGQEGK
;
A
#
# COMPACT_ATOMS: atom_id res chain seq x y z
N MET A 1 7.84 14.39 10.45
CA MET A 1 6.42 14.58 10.07
C MET A 1 5.72 13.25 10.26
N GLN A 2 4.56 13.24 10.89
CA GLN A 2 3.78 12.05 11.20
C GLN A 2 2.47 12.12 10.41
N HIS A 3 2.08 11.03 9.74
CA HIS A 3 0.82 10.93 9.01
C HIS A 3 -0.13 10.01 9.77
N ILE A 4 -1.41 10.37 9.83
CA ILE A 4 -2.45 9.56 10.48
C ILE A 4 -3.46 9.10 9.42
N LEU A 5 -3.65 7.79 9.33
CA LEU A 5 -4.58 7.14 8.40
C LEU A 5 -5.92 6.84 9.09
N GLN A 6 -6.61 7.88 9.59
CA GLN A 6 -7.85 7.71 10.37
C GLN A 6 -9.01 7.21 9.51
N ASP A 7 -9.10 7.63 8.25
CA ASP A 7 -10.26 7.34 7.39
C ASP A 7 -10.34 5.87 6.93
N LEU A 8 -9.31 5.08 7.23
CA LEU A 8 -9.24 3.67 6.89
C LEU A 8 -9.65 2.76 8.05
N LEU A 9 -9.62 3.24 9.30
CA LEU A 9 -9.73 2.40 10.50
C LEU A 9 -10.97 2.72 11.32
N PRO A 10 -11.41 1.77 12.17
CA PRO A 10 -12.36 2.06 13.23
C PRO A 10 -11.87 3.19 14.16
N SER A 11 -12.80 3.88 14.83
CA SER A 11 -12.53 5.06 15.67
C SER A 11 -11.53 4.85 16.80
N GLU A 12 -11.47 3.63 17.32
CA GLU A 12 -10.62 3.18 18.40
C GLU A 12 -9.16 2.97 17.95
N LEU A 13 -8.95 2.65 16.67
CA LEU A 13 -7.63 2.35 16.12
C LEU A 13 -7.10 3.51 15.28
N LYS A 14 -5.85 3.87 15.52
CA LYS A 14 -5.13 4.89 14.74
C LYS A 14 -3.88 4.28 14.15
N LEU A 15 -3.73 4.43 12.84
CA LEU A 15 -2.50 4.03 12.16
C LEU A 15 -1.63 5.26 11.94
N LEU A 16 -0.49 5.24 12.62
CA LEU A 16 0.46 6.33 12.70
C LEU A 16 1.70 5.96 11.89
N ALA A 17 1.99 6.73 10.84
CA ALA A 17 3.19 6.57 10.04
C ALA A 17 4.22 7.65 10.43
N ASP A 18 5.36 7.22 10.97
CA ASP A 18 6.48 8.10 11.34
C ASP A 18 7.56 8.10 10.25
N ALA A 19 7.72 9.24 9.58
CA ALA A 19 8.69 9.41 8.50
C ALA A 19 10.15 9.35 8.98
N GLY A 20 10.44 9.79 10.21
CA GLY A 20 11.80 9.82 10.74
C GLY A 20 12.37 8.42 10.92
N THR A 21 11.54 7.51 11.43
CA THR A 21 11.93 6.11 11.69
C THR A 21 11.46 5.14 10.61
N ARG A 22 10.63 5.59 9.66
CA ARG A 22 9.90 4.78 8.67
C ARG A 22 9.14 3.64 9.35
N THR A 23 8.44 3.97 10.43
CA THR A 23 7.65 2.99 11.18
C THR A 23 6.16 3.23 10.97
N LEU A 24 5.43 2.12 10.98
CA LEU A 24 3.98 2.10 10.98
C LEU A 24 3.53 1.54 12.33
N ASN A 25 2.80 2.34 13.08
CA ASN A 25 2.34 2.00 14.43
C ASN A 25 0.81 1.91 14.42
N LEU A 26 0.27 0.79 14.87
CA LEU A 26 -1.13 0.65 15.21
C LEU A 26 -1.29 1.04 16.68
N PHE A 27 -1.98 2.14 16.91
CA PHE A 27 -2.26 2.68 18.22
C PHE A 27 -3.72 2.42 18.60
N ASP A 28 -3.94 1.85 19.77
CA ASP A 28 -5.25 1.64 20.36
C ASP A 28 -5.56 2.81 21.30
N SER A 29 -6.57 3.60 20.94
CA SER A 29 -6.94 4.81 21.66
C SER A 29 -7.67 4.52 22.97
N GLU A 30 -8.30 3.34 23.11
CA GLU A 30 -8.95 2.94 24.37
C GLU A 30 -7.91 2.52 25.40
N LYS A 31 -6.90 1.77 24.98
CA LYS A 31 -5.80 1.31 25.86
C LYS A 31 -4.69 2.35 26.03
N GLY A 32 -4.61 3.31 25.12
CA GLY A 32 -3.59 4.35 25.13
C GLY A 32 -2.18 3.84 24.80
N GLU A 33 -2.07 2.75 24.03
CA GLU A 33 -0.79 2.09 23.75
C GLU A 33 -0.60 1.72 22.27
N ILE A 34 0.66 1.46 21.89
CA ILE A 34 1.01 0.92 20.57
C ILE A 34 0.86 -0.60 20.63
N VAL A 35 -0.11 -1.13 19.89
CA VAL A 35 -0.38 -2.57 19.81
C VAL A 35 0.60 -3.28 18.88
N VAL A 36 0.91 -2.64 17.74
CA VAL A 36 1.82 -3.21 16.75
C VAL A 36 2.69 -2.10 16.16
N GLN A 37 3.98 -2.38 16.01
CA GLN A 37 4.94 -1.53 15.33
C GLN A 37 5.65 -2.30 14.23
N LYS A 38 5.74 -1.73 13.03
CA LYS A 38 6.47 -2.31 11.90
C LYS A 38 7.36 -1.31 11.21
N ARG A 39 8.64 -1.65 11.06
CA ARG A 39 9.58 -0.85 10.26
C ARG A 39 9.44 -1.17 8.78
N LEU A 40 9.29 -0.13 7.98
CA LEU A 40 9.28 -0.18 6.52
C LEU A 40 10.69 0.08 5.98
N THR A 41 10.99 -0.57 4.85
CA THR A 41 12.16 -0.22 4.03
C THR A 41 11.91 1.13 3.36
N ARG A 42 12.94 1.70 2.74
CA ARG A 42 12.81 2.94 1.98
C ARG A 42 11.74 2.84 0.89
N ASN A 43 11.76 1.77 0.08
CA ASN A 43 10.83 1.60 -1.04
C ASN A 43 9.39 1.36 -0.56
N GLU A 44 9.21 0.59 0.50
CA GLU A 44 7.89 0.38 1.11
C GLU A 44 7.31 1.67 1.66
N TRP A 45 8.14 2.46 2.36
CA TRP A 45 7.74 3.78 2.86
C TRP A 45 7.35 4.71 1.72
N THR A 46 8.20 4.81 0.69
CA THR A 46 7.94 5.66 -0.46
C THR A 46 6.63 5.28 -1.16
N LEU A 47 6.36 3.99 -1.40
CA LEU A 47 5.08 3.57 -1.98
C LEU A 47 3.91 3.87 -1.06
N LEU A 48 4.04 3.61 0.25
CA LEU A 48 2.97 3.90 1.21
C LEU A 48 2.58 5.38 1.15
N MET A 49 3.57 6.29 1.11
CA MET A 49 3.30 7.72 1.05
C MET A 49 2.53 8.13 -0.21
N VAL A 50 2.79 7.51 -1.37
CA VAL A 50 1.98 7.76 -2.58
C VAL A 50 0.49 7.48 -2.30
N PHE A 51 0.15 6.41 -1.59
CA PHE A 51 -1.23 6.12 -1.19
C PHE A 51 -1.76 7.08 -0.11
N VAL A 52 -0.93 7.51 0.84
CA VAL A 52 -1.37 8.44 1.90
C VAL A 52 -1.68 9.83 1.33
N GLU A 53 -0.86 10.29 0.39
CA GLU A 53 -0.92 11.64 -0.17
C GLU A 53 -2.04 11.80 -1.20
N ASN A 54 -2.38 10.74 -1.93
CA ASN A 54 -3.47 10.77 -2.91
C ASN A 54 -4.79 10.35 -2.25
N ARG A 55 -5.81 11.20 -2.22
CA ARG A 55 -7.16 10.84 -1.74
C ARG A 55 -8.03 10.36 -2.91
N PRO A 56 -8.82 9.26 -2.79
CA PRO A 56 -9.07 8.41 -1.62
C PRO A 56 -8.15 7.18 -1.58
N HIS A 57 -6.85 7.40 -1.38
CA HIS A 57 -5.82 6.37 -1.32
C HIS A 57 -5.60 5.58 -2.62
N TYR A 58 -5.87 6.24 -3.74
CA TYR A 58 -5.59 5.73 -5.09
C TYR A 58 -4.18 6.14 -5.53
N ALA A 59 -3.41 5.20 -6.09
CA ALA A 59 -2.10 5.46 -6.66
C ALA A 59 -2.03 4.92 -8.11
N PRO A 60 -1.88 5.81 -9.11
CA PRO A 60 -1.61 5.43 -10.49
C PRO A 60 -0.29 4.68 -10.64
N TYR A 61 -0.19 3.81 -11.65
CA TYR A 61 1.06 3.07 -11.92
C TYR A 61 2.26 3.97 -12.16
N GLU A 62 2.11 5.06 -12.91
CA GLU A 62 3.19 5.98 -13.21
C GLU A 62 3.72 6.68 -11.96
N MET A 63 2.84 7.01 -11.01
CA MET A 63 3.23 7.63 -9.75
C MET A 63 3.99 6.65 -8.86
N LEU A 64 3.52 5.40 -8.78
CA LEU A 64 4.22 4.33 -8.04
C LEU A 64 5.60 4.05 -8.67
N LEU A 65 5.67 3.99 -10.00
CA LEU A 65 6.92 3.75 -10.71
C LEU A 65 7.90 4.91 -10.54
N ALA A 66 7.44 6.16 -10.73
CA ALA A 66 8.24 7.37 -10.54
C ALA A 66 8.83 7.43 -9.13
N SER A 67 8.02 7.10 -8.12
CA SER A 67 8.44 7.10 -6.72
C SER A 67 9.62 6.14 -6.45
N LEU A 68 9.78 5.09 -7.25
CA LEU A 68 10.84 4.09 -7.10
C LEU A 68 12.03 4.26 -8.04
N THR A 69 11.85 4.95 -9.18
CA THR A 69 12.83 4.98 -10.27
C THR A 69 13.56 6.31 -10.42
N SER A 70 13.25 7.31 -9.59
CA SER A 70 13.76 8.69 -9.71
C SER A 70 13.39 9.39 -11.03
N LEU A 71 12.55 8.77 -11.84
CA LEU A 71 12.01 9.33 -13.08
C LEU A 71 10.83 10.24 -12.76
N ALA A 72 10.59 11.21 -13.65
CA ALA A 72 9.41 12.05 -13.56
C ALA A 72 8.13 11.23 -13.89
N PRO A 73 6.98 11.53 -13.27
CA PRO A 73 5.71 10.84 -13.54
C PRO A 73 5.32 10.82 -15.02
N ASP A 74 5.53 11.91 -15.76
CA ASP A 74 5.21 11.97 -17.20
C ASP A 74 6.08 11.02 -18.03
N THR A 75 7.36 10.88 -17.66
CA THR A 75 8.28 9.92 -18.28
C THR A 75 7.81 8.49 -18.01
N CYS A 76 7.43 8.18 -16.77
CA CYS A 76 6.89 6.87 -16.42
C CYS A 76 5.56 6.59 -17.14
N ARG A 77 4.68 7.59 -17.28
CA ARG A 77 3.42 7.45 -18.02
C ARG A 77 3.68 7.10 -19.48
N LYS A 78 4.61 7.79 -20.13
CA LYS A 78 4.99 7.49 -21.51
C LYS A 78 5.58 6.07 -21.63
N GLN A 79 6.50 5.69 -20.75
CA GLN A 79 7.08 4.34 -20.75
C GLN A 79 6.02 3.26 -20.58
N LEU A 80 5.06 3.46 -19.68
CA LEU A 80 3.96 2.52 -19.48
C LEU A 80 3.02 2.46 -20.68
N HIS A 81 2.74 3.58 -21.33
CA HIS A 81 1.97 3.62 -22.57
C HIS A 81 2.69 2.85 -23.69
N ASP A 82 3.98 3.12 -23.91
CA ASP A 82 4.77 2.42 -24.93
C ASP A 82 4.83 0.90 -24.64
N ALA A 83 4.96 0.52 -23.36
CA ALA A 83 4.94 -0.87 -22.93
C ALA A 83 3.55 -1.52 -23.09
N GLN A 84 2.45 -0.77 -22.95
CA GLN A 84 1.09 -1.27 -23.21
C GLN A 84 0.91 -1.63 -24.68
N GLU A 85 1.46 -0.81 -25.60
CA GLU A 85 1.46 -1.08 -27.05
C GLU A 85 2.33 -2.31 -27.41
N GLU A 86 3.45 -2.54 -26.70
CA GLU A 86 4.30 -3.74 -26.86
C GLU A 86 3.62 -5.01 -26.30
N GLY A 87 2.77 -4.86 -25.28
CA GLY A 87 1.95 -5.91 -24.69
C GLY A 87 2.26 -6.23 -23.22
N THR A 88 1.49 -7.15 -22.63
CA THR A 88 1.46 -7.41 -21.17
C THR A 88 2.83 -7.76 -20.55
N ASN A 89 3.71 -8.42 -21.30
CA ASN A 89 5.04 -8.78 -20.82
C ASN A 89 5.94 -7.54 -20.62
N ALA A 90 5.82 -6.54 -21.50
CA ALA A 90 6.55 -5.29 -21.39
C ALA A 90 6.06 -4.48 -20.18
N VAL A 91 4.75 -4.36 -20.00
CA VAL A 91 4.17 -3.72 -18.80
C VAL A 91 4.65 -4.39 -17.51
N THR A 92 4.70 -5.72 -17.50
CA THR A 92 5.18 -6.50 -16.34
C THR A 92 6.66 -6.23 -16.04
N ARG A 93 7.48 -6.04 -17.07
CA ARG A 93 8.89 -5.68 -16.95
C ARG A 93 9.06 -4.29 -16.34
N GLU A 94 8.33 -3.29 -16.83
CA GLU A 94 8.38 -1.92 -16.30
C GLU A 94 7.87 -1.83 -14.86
N LEU A 95 6.79 -2.55 -14.52
CA LEU A 95 6.20 -2.54 -13.17
C LEU A 95 6.84 -3.52 -12.17
N LYS A 96 7.83 -4.31 -12.60
CA LYS A 96 8.58 -5.24 -11.72
C LYS A 96 9.07 -4.62 -10.39
N PRO A 97 9.68 -3.41 -10.35
CA PRO A 97 10.06 -2.78 -9.08
C PRO A 97 8.85 -2.48 -8.18
N VAL A 98 7.75 -2.01 -8.77
CA VAL A 98 6.48 -1.73 -8.06
C VAL A 98 5.92 -3.01 -7.46
N TYR A 99 5.83 -4.10 -8.24
CA TYR A 99 5.31 -5.38 -7.75
C TYR A 99 6.13 -5.96 -6.59
N ARG A 100 7.46 -5.85 -6.66
CA ARG A 100 8.35 -6.32 -5.58
C ARG A 100 8.10 -5.57 -4.28
N ALA A 101 8.08 -4.25 -4.34
CA ALA A 101 7.89 -3.42 -3.15
C ALA A 101 6.44 -3.49 -2.62
N LEU A 102 5.44 -3.61 -3.50
CA LEU A 102 4.05 -3.86 -3.09
C LEU A 102 3.88 -5.21 -2.40
N SER A 103 4.53 -6.26 -2.88
CA SER A 103 4.44 -7.59 -2.27
C SER A 103 4.91 -7.58 -0.82
N THR A 104 6.03 -6.92 -0.53
CA THR A 104 6.56 -6.83 0.84
C THR A 104 5.76 -5.85 1.69
N LEU A 105 5.32 -4.72 1.12
CA LEU A 105 4.47 -3.75 1.79
C LEU A 105 3.15 -4.37 2.23
N ARG A 106 2.42 -5.06 1.32
CA ARG A 106 1.15 -5.75 1.64
C ARG A 106 1.29 -6.71 2.81
N LYS A 107 2.34 -7.53 2.84
CA LYS A 107 2.61 -8.46 3.95
C LYS A 107 2.78 -7.73 5.28
N LYS A 108 3.46 -6.57 5.27
CA LYS A 108 3.65 -5.75 6.46
C LYS A 108 2.35 -5.06 6.89
N LEU A 109 1.55 -4.55 5.97
CA LEU A 109 0.25 -3.95 6.26
C LEU A 109 -0.67 -4.97 6.94
N LYS A 110 -0.79 -6.18 6.37
CA LYS A 110 -1.57 -7.27 6.98
C LYS A 110 -1.04 -7.72 8.35
N SER A 111 0.27 -7.63 8.56
CA SER A 111 0.89 -7.91 9.87
C SER A 111 0.63 -6.82 10.90
N VAL A 112 0.33 -5.58 10.48
CA VAL A 112 -0.02 -4.47 11.39
C VAL A 112 -1.51 -4.47 11.67
N TYR A 113 -2.34 -4.56 10.63
CA TYR A 113 -3.78 -4.66 10.75
C TYR A 113 -4.30 -5.59 9.64
N PRO A 114 -4.73 -6.83 9.95
CA PRO A 114 -5.07 -7.84 8.94
C PRO A 114 -6.06 -7.39 7.85
N PRO A 115 -7.08 -6.57 8.17
CA PRO A 115 -8.00 -6.03 7.16
C PRO A 115 -7.37 -5.02 6.18
N LEU A 116 -6.19 -4.45 6.46
CA LEU A 116 -5.56 -3.46 5.60
C LEU A 116 -4.88 -4.12 4.40
N ASP A 117 -5.29 -3.77 3.18
CA ASP A 117 -4.72 -4.32 1.95
C ASP A 117 -4.61 -3.28 0.83
N ILE A 118 -3.74 -3.58 -0.15
CA ILE A 118 -3.58 -2.81 -1.38
C ILE A 118 -4.22 -3.60 -2.51
N SER A 119 -5.31 -3.12 -3.08
CA SER A 119 -6.05 -3.80 -4.14
C SER A 119 -5.71 -3.28 -5.53
N LEU A 120 -5.71 -4.18 -6.52
CA LEU A 120 -5.41 -3.86 -7.91
C LEU A 120 -6.63 -3.22 -8.58
N LEU A 121 -6.43 -2.08 -9.23
CA LEU A 121 -7.36 -1.49 -10.18
C LEU A 121 -6.82 -1.75 -11.59
N ARG A 122 -7.43 -2.70 -12.29
CA ARG A 122 -6.90 -3.22 -13.56
C ARG A 122 -6.67 -2.10 -14.56
N GLY A 123 -5.48 -2.10 -15.15
CA GLY A 123 -5.07 -1.14 -16.18
C GLY A 123 -4.71 0.26 -15.67
N VAL A 124 -4.98 0.62 -14.41
CA VAL A 124 -4.84 2.02 -13.95
C VAL A 124 -3.95 2.18 -12.72
N GLY A 125 -3.93 1.23 -11.78
CA GLY A 125 -3.13 1.40 -10.58
C GLY A 125 -3.55 0.52 -9.41
N TYR A 126 -3.39 1.06 -8.21
CA TYR A 126 -3.73 0.40 -6.96
C TYR A 126 -4.49 1.33 -6.02
N VAL A 127 -5.23 0.74 -5.09
CA VAL A 127 -5.91 1.47 -4.01
C VAL A 127 -5.59 0.82 -2.67
N LEU A 128 -5.21 1.63 -1.67
CA LEU A 128 -5.10 1.18 -0.28
C LEU A 128 -6.49 1.25 0.34
N ARG A 129 -6.96 0.13 0.91
CA ARG A 129 -8.29 0.02 1.51
C ARG A 129 -8.27 -0.92 2.70
N VAL A 130 -9.32 -0.84 3.51
CA VAL A 130 -9.63 -1.85 4.51
C VAL A 130 -10.69 -2.77 3.95
N ASP A 131 -10.38 -4.06 3.90
CA ASP A 131 -11.29 -5.12 3.54
C ASP A 131 -12.20 -5.41 4.74
N ARG A 132 -13.48 -5.08 4.63
CA ARG A 132 -14.42 -5.19 5.76
C ARG A 132 -14.95 -6.61 5.95
N ASP A 133 -14.55 -7.56 5.11
CA ASP A 133 -15.04 -8.94 5.12
C ASP A 133 -14.20 -9.91 5.97
N VAL A 134 -13.35 -9.42 6.88
CA VAL A 134 -12.62 -10.28 7.84
C VAL A 134 -13.47 -10.56 9.09
N ASP A 135 -14.72 -10.95 8.88
CA ASP A 135 -15.63 -11.53 9.88
C ASP A 135 -16.48 -12.60 9.18
N GLY A 136 -15.97 -13.83 9.10
CA GLY A 136 -16.71 -14.97 8.56
C GLY A 136 -15.86 -16.20 8.25
N GLU A 137 -16.09 -17.27 9.02
CA GLU A 137 -15.72 -18.68 8.78
C GLU A 137 -14.38 -19.20 9.34
N THR A 138 -14.31 -19.26 10.67
CA THR A 138 -13.98 -20.55 11.30
C THR A 138 -15.21 -21.46 11.26
N GLY A 139 -15.18 -22.55 10.48
CA GLY A 139 -16.08 -23.70 10.69
C GLY A 139 -16.45 -24.55 9.46
N GLN A 140 -16.15 -25.86 9.58
CA GLN A 140 -16.69 -27.04 8.85
C GLN A 140 -16.16 -27.31 7.43
N GLU A 141 -15.88 -28.56 7.00
CA GLU A 141 -16.07 -29.89 7.57
C GLU A 141 -15.17 -30.90 6.84
N GLY A 142 -14.88 -32.02 7.51
CA GLY A 142 -13.99 -33.05 6.99
C GLY A 142 -14.55 -33.86 5.82
N LYS A 143 -13.63 -34.50 5.12
CA LYS A 143 -13.69 -35.93 4.83
C LYS A 143 -12.28 -36.48 4.68
#